data_AF-A0AB39PI14-F1
#
_entry.id   AF-A0AB39PI14-F1
#
_cell.length_a   1.000
_cell.length_b   1.000
_cell.length_c   1.000
_cell.angle_alpha   90.00
_cell.angle_beta   90.00
_cell.angle_gamma   90.00
#
_symmetry.space_group_name_H-M   'P 1'
#
loop_
_entity.id
_entity.type
_entity.pdbx_description
1 polymer ?
#
loop_
_entity_poly.entity_id
_entity_poly.type
_entity_poly.pdbx_seq_one_letter_code
_entity_poly.pdbx_strand_id
1 'polypeptide(L)'
;MIRPHRTVGSLVIRTALPTEAVTIAELHVRARSTYYRDGLPDADTDYAAAWRRSIERSDGHVLCAVRDGRIVGVAAFRTDDGRPADSVRLFQFHVAREPARRGRQPPLPALLRHQGGTDRGMNPAA
;
A
#
# COMPACT_ATOMS: atom_id res chain seq x y z
N MET A 1 -9.53 14.52 30.63
CA MET A 1 -8.58 13.60 29.94
C MET A 1 -8.77 13.77 28.44
N ILE A 2 -7.99 14.65 27.81
CA ILE A 2 -8.13 15.00 26.39
C ILE A 2 -7.31 14.00 25.57
N ARG A 3 -7.96 13.28 24.65
CA ARG A 3 -7.24 12.49 23.63
C ARG A 3 -6.42 13.47 22.78
N PRO A 4 -5.09 13.34 22.66
CA PRO A 4 -4.35 14.18 21.74
C PRO A 4 -4.87 13.91 20.33
N HIS A 5 -5.26 14.98 19.66
CA HIS A 5 -5.50 14.99 18.22
C HIS A 5 -4.21 14.48 17.60
N ARG A 6 -4.24 13.26 17.07
CA ARG A 6 -3.15 12.76 16.27
C ARG A 6 -3.08 13.69 15.07
N THR A 7 -2.09 14.57 15.03
CA THR A 7 -1.73 15.27 13.81
C THR A 7 -1.41 14.17 12.81
N VAL A 8 -2.36 13.86 11.94
CA VAL A 8 -2.06 13.13 10.71
C VAL A 8 -1.06 14.06 10.04
N GLY A 9 0.19 13.63 9.91
CA GLY A 9 1.23 14.40 9.22
C GLY A 9 0.62 15.02 7.97
N SER A 10 0.84 16.32 7.75
CA SER A 10 0.02 17.13 6.85
C SER A 10 -0.13 16.44 5.49
N LEU A 11 -1.31 15.89 5.23
CA LEU A 11 -1.63 15.26 3.96
C LEU A 11 -1.97 16.37 2.96
N VAL A 12 -1.20 16.46 1.87
CA VAL A 12 -1.42 17.42 0.80
C VAL A 12 -1.72 16.67 -0.49
N ILE A 13 -2.75 17.09 -1.20
CA ILE A 13 -3.02 16.62 -2.57
C ILE A 13 -2.51 17.68 -3.53
N ARG A 14 -1.69 17.28 -4.50
CA ARG A 14 -1.13 18.18 -5.51
C ARG A 14 -0.90 17.48 -6.84
N THR A 15 -0.71 18.24 -7.90
CA THR A 15 -0.26 17.72 -9.19
C THR A 15 1.10 17.03 -9.05
N ALA A 16 1.25 15.89 -9.72
CA ALA A 16 2.51 15.17 -9.84
C ALA A 16 3.50 15.94 -10.72
N LEU A 17 4.79 15.87 -10.39
CA LEU A 17 5.86 16.41 -11.22
C LEU A 17 6.45 15.31 -12.12
N PRO A 18 6.92 15.63 -13.34
CA PRO A 18 7.54 14.62 -14.23
C PRO A 18 8.74 13.89 -13.62
N THR A 19 9.44 14.53 -12.68
CA THR A 19 10.56 13.94 -11.92
C THR A 19 10.12 12.87 -10.92
N GLU A 20 8.84 12.82 -10.57
CA GLU A 20 8.27 11.87 -9.61
C GLU A 20 7.77 10.58 -10.26
N ALA A 21 7.88 10.46 -11.58
CA ALA A 21 7.36 9.32 -12.33
C ALA A 21 7.91 7.97 -11.84
N VAL A 22 9.18 7.92 -11.43
CA VAL A 22 9.79 6.70 -10.86
C VAL A 22 9.14 6.34 -9.52
N THR A 23 9.03 7.30 -8.59
CA THR A 23 8.39 7.10 -7.28
C THR A 23 6.94 6.65 -7.41
N ILE A 24 6.20 7.21 -8.38
CA ILE A 24 4.83 6.83 -8.68
C ILE A 24 4.76 5.43 -9.27
N ALA A 25 5.66 5.06 -10.17
CA ALA A 25 5.75 3.71 -10.73
C ALA A 25 6.01 2.66 -9.65
N GLU A 26 6.91 2.93 -8.70
CA GLU A 26 7.13 2.03 -7.57
C GLU A 26 5.89 1.88 -6.69
N LEU A 27 5.18 2.99 -6.42
CA LEU A 27 3.91 2.94 -5.69
C LEU A 27 2.87 2.08 -6.42
N HIS A 28 2.74 2.26 -7.74
CA HIS A 28 1.85 1.47 -8.59
C HIS A 28 2.16 -0.02 -8.50
N VAL A 29 3.44 -0.40 -8.64
CA VAL A 29 3.88 -1.80 -8.52
C VAL A 29 3.55 -2.34 -7.14
N ARG A 30 3.99 -1.67 -6.06
CA ARG A 30 3.71 -2.11 -4.68
C ARG A 30 2.22 -2.28 -4.43
N ALA A 31 1.38 -1.36 -4.90
CA ALA A 31 -0.06 -1.43 -4.74
C ALA A 31 -0.67 -2.60 -5.50
N ARG A 32 -0.27 -2.83 -6.76
CA ARG A 32 -0.81 -3.93 -7.58
C ARG A 32 -0.34 -5.30 -7.11
N SER A 33 0.89 -5.44 -6.61
CA SER A 33 1.39 -6.69 -6.04
C SER A 33 0.57 -7.17 -4.84
N THR A 34 -0.24 -6.30 -4.21
CA THR A 34 -1.17 -6.74 -3.15
C THR A 34 -2.34 -7.58 -3.67
N TYR A 35 -2.67 -7.45 -4.95
CA TYR A 35 -3.75 -8.18 -5.62
C TYR A 35 -3.21 -9.24 -6.59
N TYR A 36 -2.06 -8.99 -7.21
CA TYR A 36 -1.39 -9.91 -8.14
C TYR A 36 -0.19 -10.57 -7.46
N ARG A 37 -0.45 -11.62 -6.68
CA ARG A 37 0.57 -12.30 -5.87
C ARG A 37 1.60 -13.06 -6.73
N ASP A 38 1.17 -13.57 -7.88
CA ASP A 38 2.00 -14.39 -8.77
C ASP A 38 2.78 -13.55 -9.80
N GLY A 39 2.81 -12.23 -9.62
CA GLY A 39 3.46 -11.29 -10.53
C GLY A 39 2.46 -10.40 -11.27
N LEU A 40 2.93 -9.24 -11.73
CA LEU A 40 2.09 -8.31 -12.48
C LEU A 40 1.89 -8.83 -13.91
N PRO A 41 0.67 -8.75 -14.47
CA PRO A 41 0.42 -9.19 -15.85
C PRO A 41 1.22 -8.40 -16.89
N ASP A 42 1.65 -7.17 -16.56
CA ASP A 42 2.41 -6.30 -17.46
C ASP A 42 3.81 -5.98 -16.89
N ALA A 43 4.48 -7.00 -16.31
CA ALA A 43 5.76 -6.83 -15.60
C ALA A 43 6.89 -6.20 -16.44
N ASP A 44 6.87 -6.40 -17.77
CA ASP A 44 7.86 -5.82 -18.70
C ASP A 44 7.57 -4.34 -19.04
N THR A 45 6.48 -3.78 -18.54
CA THR A 45 6.12 -2.39 -18.81
C THR A 45 7.09 -1.45 -18.10
N ASP A 46 7.67 -0.52 -18.86
CA ASP A 46 8.31 0.66 -18.28
C ASP A 46 7.25 1.60 -17.70
N TYR A 47 6.84 1.30 -16.47
CA TYR A 47 5.85 2.08 -15.75
C TYR A 47 6.34 3.51 -15.48
N ALA A 48 7.65 3.75 -15.31
CA ALA A 48 8.18 5.09 -15.10
C ALA A 48 7.98 5.96 -16.35
N ALA A 49 8.31 5.44 -17.54
CA ALA A 49 8.02 6.14 -18.79
C ALA A 49 6.52 6.33 -19.03
N ALA A 50 5.69 5.33 -18.71
CA ALA A 50 4.24 5.42 -18.84
C ALA A 50 3.63 6.51 -17.93
N TRP A 51 4.10 6.59 -16.69
CA TRP A 51 3.68 7.64 -15.75
C TRP A 51 4.18 9.02 -16.17
N ARG A 52 5.44 9.15 -16.63
CA ARG A 52 5.95 10.42 -17.17
C ARG A 52 5.08 10.93 -18.31
N ARG A 53 4.79 10.07 -19.29
CA ARG A 53 3.87 10.40 -20.39
C ARG A 53 2.51 10.85 -19.86
N SER A 54 1.96 10.16 -18.86
CA SER A 54 0.65 10.52 -18.30
C SER A 54 0.66 11.88 -17.58
N ILE A 55 1.76 12.24 -16.91
CA ILE A 55 1.93 13.52 -16.22
C ILE A 55 2.07 14.68 -17.20
N GLU A 56 2.77 14.46 -18.31
CA GLU A 56 3.06 15.50 -19.32
C GLU A 56 1.91 15.72 -20.32
N ARG A 57 0.87 14.88 -20.26
CA ARG A 57 -0.29 15.02 -21.14
C ARG A 57 -1.10 16.26 -20.81
N SER A 58 -1.45 17.04 -21.83
CA SER A 58 -2.28 18.23 -21.71
C SER A 58 -3.75 17.93 -21.42
N ASP A 59 -4.25 16.76 -21.82
CA ASP A 59 -5.64 16.33 -21.68
C ASP A 59 -5.87 15.44 -20.44
N GLY A 60 -4.89 15.37 -19.53
CA GLY A 60 -4.95 14.51 -18.37
C GLY A 60 -4.34 15.11 -17.13
N HIS A 61 -4.79 14.61 -15.99
CA HIS A 61 -4.33 15.05 -14.68
C HIS A 61 -3.83 13.87 -13.89
N VAL A 62 -2.67 14.06 -13.27
CA VAL A 62 -2.13 13.12 -12.28
C VAL A 62 -1.97 13.86 -10.96
N LEU A 63 -2.69 13.42 -9.94
CA LEU A 63 -2.61 13.94 -8.59
C LEU A 63 -1.89 12.96 -7.68
N CYS A 64 -1.04 13.48 -6.81
CA CYS A 64 -0.37 12.77 -5.73
C CYS A 64 -0.92 13.20 -4.38
N ALA A 65 -1.16 12.22 -3.52
CA ALA A 65 -1.35 12.44 -2.10
C ALA A 65 0.02 12.31 -1.41
N VAL A 66 0.48 13.37 -0.78
CA VAL A 66 1.79 13.47 -0.13
C VAL A 66 1.60 13.63 1.36
N ARG A 67 2.24 12.76 2.14
CA ARG A 67 2.25 12.81 3.60
C ARG A 67 3.69 12.74 4.08
N ASP A 68 4.08 13.68 4.94
CA ASP A 68 5.44 13.76 5.50
C ASP A 68 6.53 13.71 4.41
N GLY A 69 6.30 14.42 3.29
CA GLY A 69 7.20 14.46 2.13
C GLY A 69 7.21 13.21 1.25
N ARG A 70 6.38 12.20 1.54
CA ARG A 70 6.32 10.94 0.78
C ARG A 70 5.02 10.83 -0.01
N ILE A 71 5.11 10.40 -1.26
CA ILE A 71 3.93 10.07 -2.07
C ILE A 71 3.31 8.79 -1.51
N VAL A 72 2.12 8.90 -0.95
CA VAL A 72 1.33 7.79 -0.37
C VAL A 72 0.12 7.43 -1.21
N GLY A 73 -0.19 8.21 -2.24
CA GLY A 73 -1.27 7.90 -3.17
C GLY A 73 -1.08 8.60 -4.51
N VAL A 74 -1.66 8.02 -5.56
CA VAL A 74 -1.71 8.59 -6.90
C VAL A 74 -3.08 8.33 -7.55
N ALA A 75 -3.58 9.32 -8.29
CA ALA A 75 -4.76 9.22 -9.12
C ALA A 75 -4.47 9.81 -10.50
N ALA A 76 -4.80 9.11 -11.57
CA ALA A 76 -4.75 9.61 -12.94
C ALA A 76 -6.17 9.66 -13.53
N PHE A 77 -6.60 10.80 -14.02
CA PHE A 77 -7.90 11.00 -14.61
C PHE A 77 -7.85 11.97 -15.79
N ARG A 78 -8.93 11.99 -16.58
CA ARG A 78 -9.13 12.98 -17.66
C ARG A 78 -10.53 13.54 -17.60
N THR A 79 -10.70 14.77 -18.05
CA THR A 79 -12.02 15.28 -18.44
C THR A 79 -12.50 14.47 -19.64
N ASP A 80 -13.75 14.05 -19.60
CA ASP A 80 -14.34 13.26 -20.68
C ASP A 80 -15.16 14.21 -21.56
N ASP A 81 -14.72 14.43 -22.80
CA ASP A 81 -15.31 15.41 -23.73
C ASP A 81 -16.80 15.15 -24.05
N GLY A 82 -17.33 13.98 -23.68
CA GLY A 82 -18.75 13.62 -23.82
C GLY A 82 -19.55 13.57 -22.51
N ARG A 83 -19.00 14.02 -21.38
CA ARG A 83 -19.67 14.01 -20.06
C ARG A 83 -19.92 15.43 -19.54
N PRO A 84 -20.81 15.60 -18.55
CA PRO A 84 -20.98 16.89 -17.86
C PRO A 84 -19.64 17.45 -17.37
N ALA A 85 -19.49 18.78 -17.39
CA ALA A 85 -18.21 19.46 -17.16
C ALA A 85 -17.56 19.19 -15.79
N ASP A 86 -18.32 18.67 -14.82
CA ASP A 86 -17.87 18.28 -13.48
C ASP A 86 -17.46 16.79 -13.37
N SER A 87 -17.53 16.05 -14.48
CA SER A 87 -17.29 14.61 -14.52
C SER A 87 -15.92 14.29 -15.12
N VAL A 88 -15.18 13.41 -14.44
CA VAL A 88 -13.88 12.91 -14.90
C VAL A 88 -13.89 11.40 -15.01
N ARG A 89 -13.11 10.87 -15.95
CA ARG A 89 -12.83 9.44 -16.05
C ARG A 89 -11.55 9.11 -15.31
N LEU A 90 -11.65 8.27 -14.29
CA LEU A 90 -10.51 7.75 -13.54
C LEU A 90 -9.88 6.57 -14.30
N PHE A 91 -8.58 6.66 -14.59
CA PHE A 91 -7.82 5.62 -15.29
C PHE A 91 -6.96 4.79 -14.34
N GLN A 92 -6.36 5.42 -13.34
CA GLN A 92 -5.52 4.74 -12.35
C GLN A 92 -5.73 5.33 -10.97
N PHE A 93 -5.75 4.48 -9.96
CA PHE A 93 -5.83 4.88 -8.55
C PHE A 93 -5.10 3.87 -7.68
N HIS A 94 -4.04 4.34 -7.01
CA HIS A 94 -3.23 3.52 -6.11
C HIS A 94 -2.93 4.27 -4.84
N VAL A 95 -3.07 3.58 -3.71
CA VAL A 95 -2.72 4.09 -2.39
C VAL A 95 -1.76 3.11 -1.76
N ALA A 96 -0.72 3.64 -1.12
CA ALA A 96 0.19 2.84 -0.33
C ALA A 96 -0.64 2.23 0.80
N ARG A 97 -0.71 0.89 0.84
CA ARG A 97 -1.12 0.22 2.06
C ARG A 97 0.01 0.42 3.05
N GLU A 98 -0.21 1.28 4.03
CA GLU A 98 0.63 1.27 5.23
C GLU A 98 0.65 -0.18 5.72
N PRO A 99 1.83 -0.74 6.05
CA PRO A 99 1.87 -2.03 6.72
C PRO A 99 0.88 -1.98 7.87
N ALA A 100 0.04 -3.01 8.01
CA ALA A 100 -0.74 -3.15 9.23
C ALA A 100 0.26 -2.94 10.36
N ARG A 101 -0.02 -1.98 11.27
CA ARG A 101 0.81 -1.89 12.47
C ARG A 101 0.85 -3.31 12.99
N ARG A 102 2.05 -3.90 13.12
CA ARG A 102 2.23 -5.11 13.91
C ARG A 102 1.81 -4.72 15.32
N GLY A 103 0.51 -4.77 15.55
CA GLY A 103 -0.12 -4.46 16.81
C GLY A 103 0.09 -5.69 17.63
N ARG A 104 1.05 -5.58 18.56
CA ARG A 104 1.21 -6.43 19.76
C ARG A 104 1.15 -7.92 19.47
N GLN A 105 2.31 -8.57 19.59
CA GLN A 105 2.27 -9.91 20.18
C GLN A 105 1.37 -9.79 21.44
N PRO A 106 0.27 -10.54 21.58
CA PRO A 106 -0.40 -10.58 22.87
C PRO A 106 0.69 -10.93 23.90
N PRO A 107 0.70 -10.33 25.10
CA PRO A 107 1.59 -10.84 26.12
C PRO A 107 1.36 -12.35 26.19
N LEU A 108 2.44 -13.12 26.19
CA LEU A 108 2.38 -14.52 26.57
C LEU A 108 2.05 -14.53 28.07
N PRO A 109 0.87 -15.03 28.49
CA PRO A 109 0.87 -15.77 29.74
C PRO A 109 0.17 -17.11 29.55
N ALA A 110 0.93 -18.11 29.13
CA ALA A 110 0.63 -19.52 29.44
C ALA A 110 1.85 -20.40 29.13
N LEU A 111 2.98 -20.08 29.74
CA LEU A 111 3.88 -21.14 30.21
C LEU A 111 3.28 -21.65 31.53
N LEU A 112 2.41 -22.66 31.48
CA LEU A 112 2.40 -23.84 32.37
C LEU A 112 1.13 -24.69 32.17
N ARG A 113 1.30 -25.99 32.46
CA ARG A 113 0.37 -27.15 32.42
C ARG A 113 0.57 -27.97 31.14
N HIS A 114 1.23 -29.13 31.12
CA HIS A 114 1.53 -30.10 32.17
C HIS A 114 2.82 -30.87 31.79
N GLN A 115 3.89 -30.73 32.57
CA GLN A 115 4.97 -31.73 32.59
C GLN A 115 4.45 -32.87 33.49
N GLY A 116 3.88 -33.90 32.87
CA GLY A 116 3.61 -35.18 33.51
C GLY A 116 4.64 -36.18 33.05
N GLY A 117 5.83 -36.13 33.64
CA GLY A 117 6.77 -37.24 33.56
C GLY A 117 6.28 -38.38 34.45
N THR A 118 6.25 -39.58 33.89
CA THR A 118 6.52 -40.80 34.65
C THR A 118 7.54 -41.58 33.85
N ASP A 119 8.80 -41.39 34.21
CA ASP A 119 9.82 -42.41 34.01
C ASP A 119 9.88 -43.26 35.28
N ARG A 120 9.62 -44.55 35.14
CA ARG A 120 10.25 -45.63 35.92
C ARG A 120 9.82 -47.00 35.40
N GLY A 121 10.76 -47.64 34.69
CA GLY A 121 11.30 -48.94 35.10
C GLY A 121 10.53 -50.20 34.71
N MET A 122 11.13 -50.97 33.77
CA MET A 122 11.52 -52.39 33.87
C MET A 122 10.81 -53.25 34.95
N ASN A 123 10.32 -54.48 34.76
CA ASN A 123 10.71 -55.62 33.87
C ASN A 123 9.70 -56.81 34.11
N PRO A 124 10.03 -58.10 33.82
CA PRO A 124 9.70 -58.94 32.65
C PRO A 124 8.63 -60.05 32.88
N ALA A 125 8.36 -60.79 31.79
CA ALA A 125 8.01 -62.22 31.68
C ALA A 125 6.74 -62.79 32.35
N ALA A 126 5.85 -63.30 31.49
CA ALA A 126 5.30 -64.67 31.53
C ALA A 126 4.76 -65.01 30.14
#